data_AF-A0A8K0Y6D2-F1
#
_entry.id   AF-A0A8K0Y6D2-F1
#
_cell.length_a   1.000
_cell.length_b   1.000
_cell.length_c   1.000
_cell.angle_alpha   90.00
_cell.angle_beta   90.00
_cell.angle_gamma   90.00
#
_symmetry.space_group_name_H-M   'P 1'
#
loop_
_entity.id
_entity.type
_entity.pdbx_description
1 polymer ?
#
loop_
_entity_poly.entity_id
_entity_poly.type
_entity_poly.pdbx_seq_one_letter_code
_entity_poly.pdbx_strand_id
1 'polypeptide(L)'
;MGVTRKTAPTSLDDLATSLSIITSLLIKEASQEVVIDGLVGVLQKYSKNIQEIEEKLTNSFAKISTAPKYGKNEALASFRISLGTEPKIVGAILAAYKKYVKSTPLPSIGVIIDYEKGKINEFSDILSDIIALGGRVMFSKGLASSKGLSKGDAKSTSVTSINLQSLSINMPRLAFESNKDETYFRARLALLMKPALAAMSIRKKEISDLTRRGLNPILANNTQYMQKGSVTLVVNLLGLKEAVYGILGYENNKAGQEILAKVVTTATEVAAKKGKEMGDNVTISITESDASARFSSLDGEKYGKMSIHPHVEGESYSEGVTIDASEIDGMTPKSEKVAESNHLSKMLNGGLLVQLKIPDAMDSSGIKKAIEKAGDLLGSFRPIKKVPICSNCGLKEEKIAEKCPVCKSPYILA
;
A
#
# COMPACT_ATOMS: atom_id res chain seq x y z
N MET A 1 6.85 -35.93 -1.63
CA MET A 1 5.97 -36.66 -0.70
C MET A 1 6.26 -36.38 0.78
N GLY A 2 7.37 -35.74 1.17
CA GLY A 2 7.72 -35.48 2.57
C GLY A 2 7.14 -34.19 3.19
N VAL A 3 5.87 -33.85 2.92
CA VAL A 3 5.21 -32.68 3.54
C VAL A 3 3.91 -33.08 4.22
N THR A 4 3.67 -32.55 5.41
CA THR A 4 2.45 -32.80 6.18
C THR A 4 1.24 -32.26 5.43
N ARG A 5 0.24 -33.11 5.17
CA ARG A 5 -1.04 -32.70 4.60
C ARG A 5 -1.98 -32.28 5.71
N LYS A 6 -2.59 -31.11 5.58
CA LYS A 6 -3.59 -30.61 6.54
C LYS A 6 -4.98 -30.60 5.89
N THR A 7 -5.98 -31.05 6.63
CA THR A 7 -7.39 -30.99 6.23
C THR A 7 -7.96 -29.59 6.45
N ALA A 8 -9.17 -29.35 5.94
CA ALA A 8 -9.88 -28.10 6.19
C ALA A 8 -10.08 -27.89 7.71
N PRO A 9 -9.89 -26.66 8.24
CA PRO A 9 -10.05 -26.39 9.66
C PRO A 9 -11.48 -26.62 10.16
N THR A 10 -11.64 -27.50 11.14
CA THR A 10 -12.94 -27.83 11.77
C THR A 10 -13.20 -27.01 13.03
N SER A 11 -12.15 -26.69 13.80
CA SER A 11 -12.23 -25.83 15.00
C SER A 11 -11.62 -24.43 14.78
N LEU A 12 -11.90 -23.50 15.71
CA LEU A 12 -11.28 -22.18 15.71
C LEU A 12 -9.76 -22.28 15.95
N ASP A 13 -9.32 -23.24 16.78
CA ASP A 13 -7.91 -23.54 17.02
C ASP A 13 -7.18 -24.04 15.77
N ASP A 14 -7.82 -24.94 15.03
CA ASP A 14 -7.30 -25.43 13.76
C ASP A 14 -7.21 -24.29 12.74
N LEU A 15 -8.19 -23.40 12.73
CA LEU A 15 -8.23 -22.25 11.84
C LEU A 15 -7.07 -21.30 12.16
N ALA A 16 -6.93 -20.89 13.42
CA ALA A 16 -5.86 -20.01 13.89
C ALA A 16 -4.47 -20.57 13.57
N THR A 17 -4.28 -21.88 13.81
CA THR A 17 -3.03 -22.57 13.48
C THR A 17 -2.78 -22.59 11.97
N SER A 18 -3.80 -22.89 11.17
CA SER A 18 -3.68 -22.94 9.71
C SER A 18 -3.41 -21.56 9.12
N LEU A 19 -4.08 -20.52 9.64
CA LEU A 19 -3.87 -19.13 9.26
C LEU A 19 -2.42 -18.71 9.51
N SER A 20 -1.90 -19.02 10.69
CA SER A 20 -0.53 -18.69 11.06
C SER A 20 0.49 -19.33 10.11
N ILE A 21 0.32 -20.63 9.82
CA ILE A 21 1.23 -21.38 8.95
C ILE A 21 1.13 -20.88 7.51
N ILE A 22 -0.09 -20.77 6.96
CA ILE A 22 -0.27 -20.41 5.55
C ILE A 22 0.21 -18.99 5.29
N THR A 23 -0.06 -18.03 6.17
CA THR A 23 0.43 -16.66 6.01
C THR A 23 1.95 -16.61 6.09
N SER A 24 2.57 -17.31 7.05
CA SER A 24 4.03 -17.34 7.21
C SER A 24 4.76 -17.99 6.03
N LEU A 25 4.09 -18.87 5.29
CA LEU A 25 4.64 -19.46 4.06
C LEU A 25 4.36 -18.58 2.84
N LEU A 26 3.16 -18.01 2.72
CA LEU A 26 2.78 -17.14 1.60
C LEU A 26 3.66 -15.90 1.49
N ILE A 27 4.02 -15.27 2.61
CA ILE A 27 4.92 -14.09 2.59
C ILE A 27 6.30 -14.41 2.00
N LYS A 28 6.70 -15.69 1.93
CA LYS A 28 7.96 -16.12 1.32
C LYS A 28 7.86 -16.29 -0.19
N GLU A 29 6.65 -16.28 -0.75
CA GLU A 29 6.39 -16.38 -2.18
C GLU A 29 6.09 -15.01 -2.82
N ALA A 30 6.12 -13.93 -2.04
CA ALA A 30 5.94 -12.55 -2.50
C ALA A 30 7.14 -11.69 -2.10
N SER A 31 7.40 -10.62 -2.86
CA SER A 31 8.51 -9.70 -2.59
C SER A 31 8.11 -8.41 -1.87
N GLN A 32 6.81 -8.11 -1.78
CA GLN A 32 6.31 -6.81 -1.28
C GLN A 32 5.16 -6.98 -0.29
N GLU A 33 4.08 -7.64 -0.70
CA GLU A 33 2.88 -7.77 0.13
C GLU A 33 2.03 -8.98 -0.30
N VAL A 34 1.38 -9.63 0.67
CA VAL A 34 0.29 -10.57 0.47
C VAL A 34 -0.96 -10.01 1.15
N VAL A 35 -2.00 -9.73 0.37
CA VAL A 35 -3.30 -9.30 0.89
C VAL A 35 -4.22 -10.52 1.04
N ILE A 36 -4.67 -10.77 2.25
CA ILE A 36 -5.57 -11.87 2.63
C ILE A 36 -6.96 -11.29 2.85
N ASP A 37 -7.93 -11.77 2.09
CA ASP A 37 -9.33 -11.34 2.17
C ASP A 37 -10.23 -12.49 2.67
N GLY A 38 -11.43 -12.15 3.13
CA GLY A 38 -12.45 -13.12 3.55
C GLY A 38 -12.33 -13.58 5.01
N LEU A 39 -11.42 -13.01 5.81
CA LEU A 39 -11.25 -13.39 7.22
C LEU A 39 -12.55 -13.25 8.02
N VAL A 40 -13.28 -12.15 7.84
CA VAL A 40 -14.58 -11.91 8.48
C VAL A 40 -15.56 -13.06 8.17
N GLY A 41 -15.68 -13.44 6.90
CA GLY A 41 -16.57 -14.52 6.45
C GLY A 41 -16.17 -15.88 7.01
N VAL A 42 -14.89 -16.20 7.07
CA VAL A 42 -14.41 -17.48 7.65
C VAL A 42 -14.68 -17.57 9.15
N LEU A 43 -14.71 -16.43 9.85
CA LEU A 43 -14.98 -16.37 11.29
C LEU A 43 -16.47 -16.35 11.65
N GLN A 44 -17.37 -16.13 10.69
CA GLN A 44 -18.83 -16.14 10.92
C GLN A 44 -19.33 -17.40 11.63
N LYS A 45 -18.77 -18.57 11.27
CA LYS A 45 -19.10 -19.85 11.90
C LYS A 45 -18.78 -19.92 13.40
N TYR A 46 -17.92 -19.02 13.90
CA TYR A 46 -17.51 -18.92 15.30
C TYR A 46 -18.05 -17.66 15.98
N SER A 47 -19.06 -16.99 15.39
CA SER A 47 -19.62 -15.71 15.87
C SER A 47 -20.14 -15.73 17.32
N LYS A 48 -20.41 -16.91 17.89
CA LYS A 48 -20.80 -17.07 19.30
C LYS A 48 -19.61 -16.98 20.28
N ASN A 49 -18.37 -17.11 19.80
CA ASN A 49 -17.15 -17.20 20.60
C ASN A 49 -16.25 -15.98 20.40
N ILE A 50 -16.81 -14.77 20.48
CA ILE A 50 -16.12 -13.51 20.16
C ILE A 50 -14.80 -13.32 20.93
N GLN A 51 -14.80 -13.61 22.23
CA GLN A 51 -13.60 -13.49 23.07
C GLN A 51 -12.51 -14.49 22.67
N GLU A 52 -12.92 -15.71 22.30
CA GLU A 52 -12.01 -16.75 21.82
C GLU A 52 -11.41 -16.35 20.46
N ILE A 53 -12.22 -15.80 19.54
CA ILE A 53 -11.73 -15.25 18.26
C ILE A 53 -10.63 -14.23 18.52
N GLU A 54 -10.87 -13.28 19.43
CA GLU A 54 -9.92 -12.23 19.76
C GLU A 54 -8.59 -12.80 20.26
N GLU A 55 -8.63 -13.75 21.20
CA GLU A 55 -7.44 -14.38 21.77
C GLU A 55 -6.66 -15.19 20.71
N LYS A 56 -7.35 -16.04 19.95
CA LYS A 56 -6.71 -16.91 18.95
C LYS A 56 -6.12 -16.12 17.79
N LEU A 57 -6.76 -15.03 17.36
CA LEU A 57 -6.20 -14.12 16.35
C LEU A 57 -4.99 -13.35 16.87
N THR A 58 -5.04 -12.85 18.11
CA THR A 58 -3.88 -12.18 18.74
C THR A 58 -2.66 -13.10 18.70
N ASN A 59 -2.85 -14.36 19.12
CA ASN A 59 -1.80 -15.37 19.10
C ASN A 59 -1.33 -15.71 17.67
N SER A 60 -2.25 -15.73 16.70
CA SER A 60 -1.92 -16.00 15.30
C SER A 60 -1.07 -14.88 14.68
N PHE A 61 -1.45 -13.62 14.91
CA PHE A 61 -0.69 -12.46 14.44
C PHE A 61 0.71 -12.40 15.06
N ALA A 62 0.83 -12.69 16.36
CA ALA A 62 2.11 -12.82 17.02
C ALA A 62 2.98 -13.93 16.38
N LYS A 63 2.42 -15.13 16.17
CA LYS A 63 3.13 -16.26 15.54
C LYS A 63 3.63 -15.92 14.13
N ILE A 64 2.80 -15.30 13.30
CA ILE A 64 3.19 -14.86 11.94
C ILE A 64 4.40 -13.91 12.00
N SER A 65 4.44 -13.02 13.01
CA SER A 65 5.51 -12.03 13.16
C SER A 65 6.84 -12.61 13.66
N THR A 66 6.82 -13.84 14.18
CA THR A 66 8.04 -14.59 14.56
C THR A 66 8.62 -15.41 13.41
N ALA A 67 7.95 -15.49 12.26
CA ALA A 67 8.41 -16.30 11.15
C ALA A 67 9.78 -15.82 10.62
N PRO A 68 10.73 -16.72 10.35
CA PRO A 68 12.01 -16.35 9.75
C PRO A 68 11.82 -15.66 8.40
N LYS A 69 12.58 -14.60 8.20
CA LYS A 69 12.44 -13.70 7.06
C LYS A 69 13.69 -13.79 6.18
N TYR A 70 13.50 -13.68 4.86
CA TYR A 70 14.58 -13.76 3.88
C TYR A 70 14.75 -12.41 3.17
N GLY A 71 15.97 -11.89 3.12
CA GLY A 71 16.31 -10.66 2.40
C GLY A 71 16.21 -9.37 3.22
N LYS A 72 16.58 -8.24 2.61
CA LYS A 72 16.59 -6.90 3.23
C LYS A 72 15.20 -6.24 3.27
N ASN A 73 14.32 -6.59 2.33
CA ASN A 73 12.97 -6.03 2.22
C ASN A 73 11.95 -7.15 2.46
N GLU A 74 11.18 -7.00 3.54
CA GLU A 74 10.22 -8.01 3.98
C GLU A 74 8.88 -7.85 3.26
N ALA A 75 8.26 -8.97 2.86
CA ALA A 75 6.89 -8.94 2.37
C ALA A 75 5.92 -8.76 3.55
N LEU A 76 5.04 -7.75 3.44
CA LEU A 76 4.00 -7.49 4.42
C LEU A 76 2.85 -8.50 4.27
N ALA A 77 2.31 -9.00 5.39
CA ALA A 77 1.01 -9.66 5.38
C ALA A 77 -0.07 -8.65 5.72
N SER A 78 -1.05 -8.45 4.85
CA SER A 78 -2.16 -7.52 5.08
C SER A 78 -3.49 -8.25 5.10
N PHE A 79 -4.32 -7.96 6.10
CA PHE A 79 -5.68 -8.52 6.18
C PHE A 79 -6.70 -7.48 5.76
N ARG A 80 -7.47 -7.76 4.71
CA ARG A 80 -8.61 -6.91 4.31
C ARG A 80 -9.79 -7.19 5.23
N ILE A 81 -10.29 -6.13 5.86
CA ILE A 81 -11.43 -6.15 6.77
C ILE A 81 -12.52 -5.27 6.17
N SER A 82 -13.55 -5.89 5.59
CA SER A 82 -14.72 -5.18 5.07
C SER A 82 -15.59 -4.71 6.23
N LEU A 83 -15.84 -3.41 6.28
CA LEU A 83 -16.86 -2.82 7.13
C LEU A 83 -18.25 -3.07 6.54
N GLY A 84 -19.29 -2.93 7.38
CA GLY A 84 -20.69 -3.10 6.99
C GLY A 84 -21.21 -4.54 7.03
N THR A 85 -20.37 -5.52 7.35
CA THR A 85 -20.78 -6.91 7.62
C THR A 85 -20.23 -7.39 8.96
N GLU A 86 -21.06 -8.09 9.74
CA GLU A 86 -20.65 -8.73 11.01
C GLU A 86 -19.87 -7.82 11.98
N PRO A 87 -20.44 -6.70 12.44
CA PRO A 87 -19.70 -5.69 13.20
C PRO A 87 -19.08 -6.22 14.49
N LYS A 88 -19.69 -7.24 15.13
CA LYS A 88 -19.11 -7.93 16.30
C LYS A 88 -17.81 -8.68 15.96
N ILE A 89 -17.74 -9.32 14.79
CA ILE A 89 -16.53 -10.04 14.34
C ILE A 89 -15.46 -9.04 13.92
N VAL A 90 -15.85 -7.98 13.20
CA VAL A 90 -14.93 -6.88 12.83
C VAL A 90 -14.31 -6.28 14.09
N GLY A 91 -15.13 -5.97 15.11
CA GLY A 91 -14.64 -5.49 16.40
C GLY A 91 -13.64 -6.44 17.07
N ALA A 92 -13.92 -7.75 17.05
CA ALA A 92 -13.01 -8.77 17.60
C ALA A 92 -11.66 -8.84 16.85
N ILE A 93 -11.68 -8.74 15.51
CA ILE A 93 -10.45 -8.74 14.70
C ILE A 93 -9.62 -7.49 15.00
N LEU A 94 -10.25 -6.32 15.09
CA LEU A 94 -9.56 -5.07 15.41
C LEU A 94 -9.02 -5.07 16.84
N ALA A 95 -9.75 -5.62 17.81
CA ALA A 95 -9.28 -5.81 19.18
C ALA A 95 -8.06 -6.74 19.25
N ALA A 96 -8.09 -7.86 18.53
CA ALA A 96 -6.97 -8.77 18.41
C ALA A 96 -5.75 -8.10 17.77
N TYR A 97 -5.96 -7.34 16.70
CA TYR A 97 -4.90 -6.61 16.02
C TYR A 97 -4.30 -5.53 16.93
N LYS A 98 -5.12 -4.77 17.69
CA LYS A 98 -4.63 -3.81 18.69
C LYS A 98 -3.77 -4.47 19.76
N LYS A 99 -4.20 -5.62 20.31
CA LYS A 99 -3.41 -6.40 21.28
C LYS A 99 -2.06 -6.86 20.70
N TYR A 100 -2.07 -7.33 19.46
CA TYR A 100 -0.86 -7.70 18.73
C TYR A 100 0.08 -6.51 18.51
N VAL A 101 -0.44 -5.38 18.01
CA VAL A 101 0.36 -4.17 17.75
C VAL A 101 0.98 -3.65 19.05
N LYS A 102 0.23 -3.65 20.16
CA LYS A 102 0.74 -3.24 21.48
C LYS A 102 1.91 -4.09 21.96
N SER A 103 1.91 -5.39 21.67
CA SER A 103 2.92 -6.35 22.13
C SER A 103 4.07 -6.57 21.14
N THR A 104 3.94 -6.09 19.90
CA THR A 104 4.93 -6.32 18.83
C THR A 104 5.59 -5.01 18.41
N PRO A 105 6.85 -4.74 18.78
CA PRO A 105 7.51 -3.45 18.53
C PRO A 105 7.43 -3.01 17.06
N LEU A 106 7.79 -3.89 16.13
CA LEU A 106 7.72 -3.64 14.69
C LEU A 106 6.71 -4.60 14.05
N PRO A 107 5.42 -4.21 13.93
CA PRO A 107 4.41 -5.05 13.31
C PRO A 107 4.78 -5.39 11.87
N SER A 108 4.78 -6.68 11.54
CA SER A 108 4.95 -7.21 10.16
C SER A 108 3.61 -7.58 9.52
N ILE A 109 2.51 -7.21 10.18
CA ILE A 109 1.15 -7.40 9.71
C ILE A 109 0.51 -6.03 9.57
N GLY A 110 -0.27 -5.84 8.51
CA GLY A 110 -1.14 -4.68 8.31
C GLY A 110 -2.62 -5.08 8.24
N VAL A 111 -3.49 -4.08 8.38
CA VAL A 111 -4.92 -4.22 8.09
C VAL A 111 -5.34 -3.22 7.02
N ILE A 112 -6.20 -3.66 6.11
CA ILE A 112 -6.80 -2.84 5.08
C ILE A 112 -8.29 -2.74 5.39
N ILE A 113 -8.71 -1.58 5.86
CA ILE A 113 -10.08 -1.29 6.23
C ILE A 113 -10.84 -0.92 4.96
N ASP A 114 -11.69 -1.82 4.50
CA ASP A 114 -12.56 -1.56 3.36
C ASP A 114 -13.87 -0.95 3.85
N TYR A 115 -14.07 0.33 3.53
CA TYR A 115 -15.22 1.11 3.94
C TYR A 115 -16.15 1.45 2.77
N GLU A 116 -16.11 0.67 1.68
CA GLU A 116 -17.03 0.84 0.56
C GLU A 116 -18.50 0.66 0.97
N LYS A 117 -18.77 -0.31 1.85
CA LYS A 117 -20.14 -0.66 2.31
C LYS A 117 -20.41 -0.32 3.78
N GLY A 118 -19.42 0.17 4.51
CA GLY A 118 -19.52 0.50 5.94
C GLY A 118 -19.00 1.89 6.25
N LYS A 119 -19.06 2.29 7.52
CA LYS A 119 -18.62 3.62 7.97
C LYS A 119 -17.43 3.50 8.90
N ILE A 120 -16.40 4.32 8.67
CA ILE A 120 -15.20 4.35 9.51
C ILE A 120 -15.55 4.70 10.97
N ASN A 121 -16.51 5.61 11.17
CA ASN A 121 -16.91 6.10 12.51
C ASN A 121 -17.39 4.99 13.46
N GLU A 122 -17.81 3.83 12.94
CA GLU A 122 -18.20 2.68 13.76
C GLU A 122 -17.00 2.07 14.52
N PHE A 123 -15.79 2.19 13.96
CA PHE A 123 -14.56 1.61 14.51
C PHE A 123 -13.43 2.62 14.65
N SER A 124 -13.70 3.92 14.49
CA SER A 124 -12.69 4.96 14.45
C SER A 124 -11.94 5.10 15.80
N ASP A 125 -12.61 4.84 16.92
CA ASP A 125 -11.98 4.80 18.24
C ASP A 125 -10.84 3.77 18.29
N ILE A 126 -11.14 2.50 17.99
CA ILE A 126 -10.12 1.44 18.03
C ILE A 126 -9.06 1.62 16.95
N LEU A 127 -9.44 2.09 15.76
CA LEU A 127 -8.51 2.34 14.66
C LEU A 127 -7.54 3.47 14.98
N SER A 128 -8.00 4.54 15.63
CA SER A 128 -7.15 5.64 16.07
C SER A 128 -6.10 5.19 17.08
N ASP A 129 -6.47 4.35 18.05
CA ASP A 129 -5.54 3.75 19.00
C ASP A 129 -4.53 2.81 18.33
N ILE A 130 -4.97 2.01 17.36
CA ILE A 130 -4.07 1.15 16.58
C ILE A 130 -3.02 1.99 15.86
N ILE A 131 -3.43 3.08 15.22
CA ILE A 131 -2.53 3.98 14.49
C ILE A 131 -1.58 4.68 15.47
N ALA A 132 -2.06 5.14 16.62
CA ALA A 132 -1.24 5.74 17.68
C ALA A 132 -0.14 4.79 18.21
N LEU A 133 -0.43 3.49 18.25
CA LEU A 133 0.51 2.42 18.66
C LEU A 133 1.48 1.97 17.54
N GLY A 134 1.41 2.59 16.36
CA GLY A 134 2.26 2.26 15.21
C GLY A 134 1.76 1.05 14.42
N GLY A 135 0.47 0.72 14.53
CA GLY A 135 -0.17 -0.29 13.71
C GLY A 135 -0.26 0.15 12.25
N ARG A 136 0.04 -0.78 11.33
CA ARG A 136 -0.09 -0.52 9.89
C ARG A 136 -1.56 -0.61 9.49
N VAL A 137 -2.12 0.50 9.02
CA VAL A 137 -3.53 0.59 8.62
C VAL A 137 -3.62 1.29 7.26
N MET A 138 -4.37 0.71 6.33
CA MET A 138 -4.75 1.33 5.06
C MET A 138 -6.28 1.43 5.02
N PHE A 139 -6.82 2.53 4.53
CA PHE A 139 -8.25 2.70 4.28
C PHE A 139 -8.49 2.70 2.78
N SER A 140 -9.47 1.94 2.30
CA SER A 140 -9.85 1.98 0.89
C SER A 140 -11.34 1.70 0.68
N LYS A 141 -11.93 2.26 -0.37
CA LYS A 141 -13.19 1.78 -0.94
C LYS A 141 -12.85 0.74 -2.00
N GLY A 142 -13.06 -0.53 -1.67
CA GLY A 142 -12.77 -1.66 -2.53
C GLY A 142 -11.38 -2.27 -2.33
N LEU A 143 -10.91 -2.99 -3.35
CA LEU A 143 -9.70 -3.80 -3.28
C LEU A 143 -8.43 -2.99 -3.54
N ALA A 144 -7.69 -2.72 -2.48
CA ALA A 144 -6.37 -2.09 -2.52
C ALA A 144 -5.34 -2.87 -1.69
N SER A 145 -4.08 -2.55 -1.93
CA SER A 145 -2.92 -2.96 -1.14
C SER A 145 -2.53 -1.89 -0.12
N SER A 146 -1.67 -2.23 0.85
CA SER A 146 -1.10 -1.26 1.80
C SER A 146 -0.24 -0.17 1.15
N LYS A 147 0.15 -0.36 -0.11
CA LYS A 147 0.93 0.59 -0.90
C LYS A 147 0.09 1.46 -1.83
N GLY A 148 -1.24 1.32 -1.80
CA GLY A 148 -2.15 2.08 -2.65
C GLY A 148 -2.34 1.51 -4.05
N LEU A 149 -1.77 0.33 -4.38
CA LEU A 149 -2.12 -0.38 -5.61
C LEU A 149 -3.56 -0.87 -5.55
N SER A 150 -4.33 -0.64 -6.61
CA SER A 150 -5.68 -1.17 -6.77
C SER A 150 -5.67 -2.45 -7.61
N LYS A 151 -6.68 -3.31 -7.42
CA LYS A 151 -6.89 -4.47 -8.29
C LYS A 151 -7.49 -4.00 -9.63
N GLY A 152 -6.72 -4.10 -10.71
CA GLY A 152 -7.21 -3.91 -12.08
C GLY A 152 -8.33 -4.91 -12.40
N ASP A 153 -9.46 -4.42 -12.89
CA ASP A 153 -10.74 -5.11 -13.12
C ASP A 153 -11.43 -5.70 -11.87
N ALA A 154 -12.29 -4.88 -11.25
CA ALA A 154 -13.13 -5.20 -10.11
C ALA A 154 -14.22 -6.28 -10.36
N LYS A 155 -14.37 -6.77 -11.59
CA LYS A 155 -15.47 -7.68 -11.98
C LYS A 155 -15.32 -9.11 -11.45
N SER A 156 -14.14 -9.49 -10.92
CA SER A 156 -13.91 -10.81 -10.33
C SER A 156 -13.21 -10.68 -8.96
N THR A 157 -14.02 -10.48 -7.92
CA THR A 157 -13.54 -10.44 -6.52
C THR A 157 -13.12 -11.81 -5.99
N SER A 158 -13.55 -12.90 -6.63
CA SER A 158 -13.34 -14.28 -6.16
C SER A 158 -12.03 -14.94 -6.59
N VAL A 159 -11.17 -14.24 -7.35
CA VAL A 159 -9.96 -14.82 -7.93
C VAL A 159 -8.72 -14.13 -7.37
N THR A 160 -7.77 -14.93 -6.89
CA THR A 160 -6.42 -14.49 -6.51
C THR A 160 -5.84 -13.64 -7.63
N SER A 161 -5.38 -12.43 -7.31
CA SER A 161 -4.72 -11.54 -8.27
C SER A 161 -3.28 -11.34 -7.86
N ILE A 162 -2.42 -11.24 -8.86
CA ILE A 162 -0.99 -11.09 -8.68
C ILE A 162 -0.55 -9.85 -9.45
N ASN A 163 -0.02 -8.87 -8.74
CA ASN A 163 0.71 -7.79 -9.37
C ASN A 163 2.16 -8.27 -9.58
N LEU A 164 2.46 -8.68 -10.81
CA LEU A 164 3.81 -9.07 -11.19
C LEU A 164 4.51 -7.84 -11.74
N GLN A 165 5.65 -7.50 -11.14
CA GLN A 165 6.59 -6.49 -11.64
C GLN A 165 6.02 -5.08 -11.62
N SER A 166 6.47 -4.30 -10.64
CA SER A 166 6.34 -2.84 -10.69
C SER A 166 7.59 -2.24 -11.33
N LEU A 167 7.40 -1.38 -12.31
CA LEU A 167 8.45 -0.55 -12.90
C LEU A 167 8.16 0.91 -12.61
N SER A 168 9.08 1.60 -11.92
CA SER A 168 8.99 3.05 -11.70
C SER A 168 9.64 3.80 -12.86
N ILE A 169 8.92 4.74 -13.46
CA ILE A 169 9.43 5.71 -14.44
C ILE A 169 9.82 6.98 -13.70
N ASN A 170 11.06 7.43 -13.91
CA ASN A 170 11.56 8.71 -13.41
C ASN A 170 10.98 9.84 -14.27
N MET A 171 9.85 10.42 -13.84
CA MET A 171 9.20 11.52 -14.56
C MET A 171 10.07 12.80 -14.60
N PRO A 172 10.74 13.20 -13.50
CA PRO A 172 11.67 14.33 -13.52
C PRO A 172 12.77 14.20 -14.57
N ARG A 173 13.38 13.01 -14.71
CA ARG A 173 14.38 12.75 -15.76
C ARG A 173 13.84 13.02 -17.15
N LEU A 174 12.63 12.55 -17.45
CA LEU A 174 12.00 12.79 -18.75
C LEU A 174 11.76 14.28 -18.99
N ALA A 175 11.42 15.04 -17.96
CA ALA A 175 11.19 16.49 -18.06
C ALA A 175 12.49 17.26 -18.29
N PHE A 176 13.59 16.88 -17.64
CA PHE A 176 14.90 17.48 -17.93
C PHE A 176 15.32 17.23 -19.38
N GLU A 177 15.04 16.04 -19.89
CA GLU A 177 15.41 15.65 -21.25
C GLU A 177 14.46 16.23 -22.31
N SER A 178 13.37 16.89 -21.91
CA SER A 178 12.40 17.47 -22.84
C SER A 178 12.61 18.94 -23.17
N ASN A 179 13.64 19.58 -22.61
CA ASN A 179 13.88 21.02 -22.79
C ASN A 179 12.64 21.87 -22.50
N LYS A 180 11.84 21.48 -21.49
CA LYS A 180 10.58 22.12 -21.09
C LYS A 180 9.43 22.04 -22.11
N ASP A 181 9.55 21.22 -23.15
CA ASP A 181 8.46 20.98 -24.11
C ASP A 181 7.53 19.85 -23.63
N GLU A 182 6.25 20.18 -23.44
CA GLU A 182 5.18 19.27 -22.98
C GLU A 182 4.89 18.14 -23.99
N THR A 183 4.91 18.46 -25.29
CA THR A 183 4.63 17.50 -26.35
C THR A 183 5.77 16.49 -26.47
N TYR A 184 7.01 16.98 -26.44
CA TYR A 184 8.21 16.14 -26.46
C TYR A 184 8.29 15.28 -25.20
N PHE A 185 7.97 15.82 -24.03
CA PHE A 185 7.89 15.08 -22.77
C PHE A 185 6.95 13.87 -22.88
N ARG A 186 5.71 14.10 -23.32
CA ARG A 186 4.71 13.03 -23.50
C ARG A 186 5.09 12.03 -24.60
N ALA A 187 5.68 12.50 -25.69
CA ALA A 187 6.18 11.62 -26.75
C ALA A 187 7.31 10.71 -26.24
N ARG A 188 8.25 11.25 -25.44
CA ARG A 188 9.36 10.49 -24.86
C ARG A 188 8.87 9.47 -23.83
N LEU A 189 7.88 9.82 -23.01
CA LEU A 189 7.19 8.88 -22.12
C LEU A 189 6.61 7.70 -22.90
N ALA A 190 5.83 7.99 -23.95
CA ALA A 190 5.21 6.95 -24.78
C ALA A 190 6.26 6.06 -25.48
N LEU A 191 7.37 6.64 -25.94
CA LEU A 191 8.47 5.91 -26.56
C LEU A 191 9.21 5.02 -25.55
N LEU A 192 9.45 5.50 -24.34
CA LEU A 192 10.13 4.76 -23.27
C LEU A 192 9.30 3.56 -22.78
N MET A 193 7.98 3.74 -22.66
CA MET A 193 7.09 2.70 -22.14
C MET A 193 7.03 1.46 -23.04
N LYS A 194 7.10 1.62 -24.37
CA LYS A 194 6.97 0.49 -25.31
C LYS A 194 8.01 -0.63 -25.10
N PRO A 195 9.33 -0.37 -25.11
CA PRO A 195 10.33 -1.41 -24.86
C PRO A 195 10.30 -1.89 -23.40
N ALA A 196 9.98 -1.01 -22.44
CA ALA A 196 9.88 -1.38 -21.03
C ALA A 196 8.77 -2.42 -20.79
N LEU A 197 7.59 -2.18 -21.37
CA LEU A 197 6.45 -3.11 -21.30
C LEU A 197 6.74 -4.44 -21.99
N ALA A 198 7.44 -4.43 -23.13
CA ALA A 198 7.87 -5.65 -23.81
C ALA A 198 8.81 -6.48 -22.92
N ALA A 199 9.77 -5.85 -22.24
CA ALA A 199 10.66 -6.51 -21.30
C ALA A 199 9.90 -7.09 -20.09
N MET A 200 8.95 -6.35 -19.53
CA MET A 200 8.08 -6.84 -18.45
C MET A 200 7.26 -8.06 -18.88
N SER A 201 6.71 -8.05 -20.10
CA SER A 201 5.97 -9.19 -20.66
C SER A 201 6.83 -10.46 -20.76
N ILE A 202 8.08 -10.34 -21.24
CA ILE A 202 9.04 -11.46 -21.30
C ILE A 202 9.31 -12.01 -19.89
N ARG A 203 9.68 -11.13 -18.96
CA ARG A 203 9.96 -11.51 -17.58
C ARG A 203 8.73 -12.15 -16.91
N LYS A 204 7.51 -11.71 -17.24
CA LYS A 204 6.27 -12.30 -16.70
C LYS A 204 6.13 -13.75 -17.12
N LYS A 205 6.43 -14.05 -18.39
CA LYS A 205 6.39 -15.42 -18.92
C LYS A 205 7.41 -16.30 -18.20
N GLU A 206 8.64 -15.82 -18.02
CA GLU A 206 9.69 -16.54 -17.29
C GLU A 206 9.29 -16.82 -15.83
N ILE A 207 8.84 -15.82 -15.09
CA ILE A 207 8.38 -16.01 -13.71
C ILE A 207 7.19 -16.99 -13.65
N SER A 208 6.23 -16.87 -14.57
CA SER A 208 5.09 -17.78 -14.63
C SER A 208 5.53 -19.23 -14.90
N ASP A 209 6.53 -19.44 -15.76
CA ASP A 209 7.10 -20.76 -16.03
C ASP A 209 7.82 -21.34 -14.81
N LEU A 210 8.58 -20.52 -14.09
CA LEU A 210 9.24 -20.90 -12.84
C LEU A 210 8.22 -21.28 -11.75
N THR A 211 7.15 -20.50 -11.59
CA THR A 211 6.06 -20.83 -10.67
C THR A 211 5.39 -22.14 -11.06
N ARG A 212 5.10 -22.35 -12.34
CA ARG A 212 4.51 -23.60 -12.85
C ARG A 212 5.40 -24.83 -12.60
N ARG A 213 6.73 -24.64 -12.58
CA ARG A 213 7.71 -25.69 -12.22
C ARG A 213 7.82 -25.94 -10.72
N GLY A 214 7.05 -25.23 -9.89
CA GLY A 214 6.97 -25.46 -8.45
C GLY A 214 7.97 -24.66 -7.61
N LEU A 215 8.62 -23.62 -8.17
CA LEU A 215 9.52 -22.76 -7.38
C LEU A 215 8.77 -21.91 -6.35
N ASN A 216 7.50 -21.62 -6.60
CA ASN A 216 6.57 -21.04 -5.64
C ASN A 216 5.46 -22.07 -5.38
N PRO A 217 5.67 -23.06 -4.48
CA PRO A 217 4.78 -24.21 -4.34
C PRO A 217 3.31 -23.86 -4.02
N ILE A 218 3.06 -22.82 -3.23
CA ILE A 218 1.70 -22.41 -2.88
C ILE A 218 1.02 -21.77 -4.09
N LEU A 219 1.70 -20.87 -4.79
CA LEU A 219 1.19 -20.28 -6.03
C LEU A 219 1.03 -21.35 -7.12
N ALA A 220 1.96 -22.29 -7.27
CA ALA A 220 1.91 -23.35 -8.27
C ALA A 220 0.66 -24.23 -8.12
N ASN A 221 0.24 -24.50 -6.88
CA ASN A 221 -0.96 -25.28 -6.58
C ASN A 221 -2.27 -24.51 -6.81
N ASN A 222 -2.23 -23.20 -7.01
CA ASN A 222 -3.38 -22.36 -7.33
C ASN A 222 -3.31 -21.86 -8.77
N THR A 223 -3.55 -22.73 -9.75
CA THR A 223 -3.43 -22.39 -11.18
C THR A 223 -4.56 -21.47 -11.70
N GLN A 224 -5.58 -21.18 -10.88
CA GLN A 224 -6.73 -20.38 -11.30
C GLN A 224 -6.34 -18.95 -11.67
N TYR A 225 -5.34 -18.36 -10.99
CA TYR A 225 -4.89 -17.00 -11.29
C TYR A 225 -4.23 -16.92 -12.69
N MET A 226 -3.57 -18.00 -13.12
CA MET A 226 -2.93 -18.10 -14.43
C MET A 226 -3.97 -18.23 -15.54
N GLN A 227 -5.00 -19.06 -15.34
CA GLN A 227 -6.06 -19.30 -16.32
C GLN A 227 -6.95 -18.08 -16.55
N LYS A 228 -7.16 -17.26 -15.51
CA LYS A 228 -8.07 -16.11 -15.54
C LYS A 228 -7.38 -14.78 -15.83
N GLY A 229 -6.10 -14.79 -16.25
CA GLY A 229 -5.38 -13.56 -16.63
C GLY A 229 -5.21 -12.54 -15.51
N SER A 230 -5.30 -12.98 -14.25
CA SER A 230 -5.30 -12.11 -13.06
C SER A 230 -3.91 -11.57 -12.65
N VAL A 231 -2.96 -11.69 -13.59
CA VAL A 231 -1.60 -11.17 -13.48
C VAL A 231 -1.52 -9.81 -14.15
N THR A 232 -1.21 -8.79 -13.36
CA THR A 232 -1.14 -7.40 -13.80
C THR A 232 0.30 -6.89 -13.75
N LEU A 233 0.74 -6.22 -14.82
CA LEU A 233 1.97 -5.46 -14.88
C LEU A 233 1.72 -4.02 -14.40
N VAL A 234 2.55 -3.51 -13.51
CA VAL A 234 2.35 -2.18 -12.92
C VAL A 234 3.44 -1.21 -13.39
N VAL A 235 3.04 -0.09 -13.98
CA VAL A 235 3.93 1.04 -14.27
C VAL A 235 3.64 2.17 -13.28
N ASN A 236 4.62 2.49 -12.44
CA ASN A 236 4.53 3.54 -11.44
C ASN A 236 5.14 4.85 -11.97
N LEU A 237 4.41 5.96 -11.92
CA LEU A 237 4.93 7.28 -12.30
C LEU A 237 5.46 7.98 -11.06
N LEU A 238 6.77 8.19 -10.98
CA LEU A 238 7.44 8.77 -9.81
C LEU A 238 7.86 10.21 -10.10
N GLY A 239 7.61 11.13 -9.16
CA GLY A 239 8.02 12.52 -9.27
C GLY A 239 7.22 13.33 -10.30
N LEU A 240 5.96 12.95 -10.52
CA LEU A 240 5.11 13.59 -11.53
C LEU A 240 4.86 15.07 -11.21
N LYS A 241 4.73 15.42 -9.93
CA LYS A 241 4.54 16.82 -9.49
C LYS A 241 5.78 17.65 -9.82
N GLU A 242 6.97 17.16 -9.54
CA GLU A 242 8.23 17.83 -9.81
C GLU A 242 8.49 17.98 -11.31
N ALA A 243 8.14 16.95 -12.09
CA ALA A 243 8.22 17.00 -13.54
C ALA A 243 7.34 18.12 -14.12
N VAL A 244 6.05 18.15 -13.74
CA VAL A 244 5.07 19.10 -14.33
C VAL A 244 5.24 20.50 -13.75
N TYR A 245 5.23 20.64 -12.43
CA TYR A 245 5.19 21.95 -11.78
C TYR A 245 6.57 22.59 -11.59
N GLY A 246 7.62 21.76 -11.51
CA GLY A 246 8.99 22.23 -11.34
C GLY A 246 9.72 22.39 -12.67
N ILE A 247 10.05 21.27 -13.29
CA ILE A 247 11.02 21.22 -14.39
C ILE A 247 10.43 21.73 -15.71
N LEU A 248 9.21 21.31 -16.06
CA LEU A 248 8.48 21.87 -17.21
C LEU A 248 8.05 23.32 -16.96
N GLY A 249 7.86 23.70 -15.69
CA GLY A 249 7.59 25.08 -15.27
C GLY A 249 6.11 25.49 -15.32
N TYR A 250 5.17 24.54 -15.27
CA TYR A 250 3.75 24.86 -15.14
C TYR A 250 3.39 25.24 -13.70
N GLU A 251 2.47 26.17 -13.52
CA GLU A 251 1.99 26.50 -12.18
C GLU A 251 1.13 25.37 -11.60
N ASN A 252 1.22 25.15 -10.28
CA ASN A 252 0.29 24.26 -9.57
C ASN A 252 -1.06 24.96 -9.40
N ASN A 253 -1.79 25.05 -10.50
CA ASN A 253 -3.12 25.59 -10.61
C ASN A 253 -3.93 24.72 -11.59
N LYS A 254 -5.14 25.14 -11.93
CA LYS A 254 -6.00 24.40 -12.86
C LYS A 254 -5.33 24.07 -14.21
N ALA A 255 -4.59 25.01 -14.79
CA ALA A 255 -3.92 24.78 -16.08
C ALA A 255 -2.79 23.76 -15.97
N GLY A 256 -1.97 23.83 -14.91
CA GLY A 256 -0.94 22.81 -14.69
C GLY A 256 -1.52 21.44 -14.35
N GLN A 257 -2.65 21.38 -13.62
CA GLN A 257 -3.39 20.14 -13.38
C GLN A 257 -3.90 19.50 -14.68
N GLU A 258 -4.31 20.30 -15.67
CA GLU A 258 -4.66 19.80 -17.00
C GLU A 258 -3.44 19.18 -17.72
N ILE A 259 -2.24 19.75 -17.57
CA ILE A 259 -1.00 19.16 -18.08
C ILE A 259 -0.71 17.83 -17.41
N LEU A 260 -0.77 17.78 -16.08
CA LEU A 260 -0.58 16.56 -15.31
C LEU A 260 -1.56 15.46 -15.77
N ALA A 261 -2.83 15.81 -15.96
CA ALA A 261 -3.84 14.91 -16.51
C ALA A 261 -3.48 14.40 -17.91
N LYS A 262 -3.04 15.26 -18.85
CA LYS A 262 -2.60 14.83 -20.18
C LYS A 262 -1.45 13.80 -20.11
N VAL A 263 -0.52 13.97 -19.18
CA VAL A 263 0.60 13.05 -18.98
C VAL A 263 0.10 11.67 -18.51
N VAL A 264 -0.78 11.66 -17.51
CA VAL A 264 -1.39 10.42 -17.00
C VAL A 264 -2.20 9.72 -18.09
N THR A 265 -3.02 10.47 -18.85
CA THR A 265 -3.78 9.93 -20.00
C THR A 265 -2.86 9.32 -21.05
N THR A 266 -1.74 9.98 -21.37
CA THR A 266 -0.76 9.43 -22.32
C THR A 266 -0.21 8.09 -21.82
N ALA A 267 0.14 8.00 -20.53
CA ALA A 267 0.63 6.76 -19.95
C ALA A 267 -0.43 5.64 -19.99
N THR A 268 -1.67 5.94 -19.61
CA THR A 268 -2.76 4.95 -19.57
C THR A 268 -3.14 4.47 -20.97
N GLU A 269 -3.17 5.34 -21.98
CA GLU A 269 -3.41 4.97 -23.38
C GLU A 269 -2.29 4.09 -23.95
N VAL A 270 -1.03 4.44 -23.68
CA VAL A 270 0.12 3.63 -24.12
C VAL A 270 0.11 2.26 -23.45
N ALA A 271 -0.17 2.19 -22.14
CA ALA A 271 -0.31 0.94 -21.42
C ALA A 271 -1.47 0.09 -21.94
N ALA A 272 -2.65 0.68 -22.17
CA ALA A 272 -3.80 -0.03 -22.69
C ALA A 272 -3.54 -0.59 -24.10
N LYS A 273 -2.99 0.24 -25.00
CA LYS A 273 -2.64 -0.18 -26.36
C LYS A 273 -1.61 -1.29 -26.34
N LYS A 274 -0.50 -1.10 -25.62
CA LYS A 274 0.60 -2.06 -25.62
C LYS A 274 0.25 -3.33 -24.85
N GLY A 275 -0.50 -3.23 -23.76
CA GLY A 275 -1.04 -4.37 -23.02
C GLY A 275 -1.92 -5.24 -23.92
N LYS A 276 -2.83 -4.63 -24.69
CA LYS A 276 -3.65 -5.35 -25.67
C LYS A 276 -2.82 -6.05 -26.74
N GLU A 277 -1.81 -5.38 -27.29
CA GLU A 277 -0.89 -5.99 -28.28
C GLU A 277 -0.14 -7.22 -27.72
N MET A 278 0.21 -7.21 -26.43
CA MET A 278 0.97 -8.28 -25.78
C MET A 278 0.08 -9.37 -25.15
N GLY A 279 -1.23 -9.12 -25.01
CA GLY A 279 -2.14 -9.98 -24.27
C GLY A 279 -1.97 -9.88 -22.75
N ASP A 280 -1.46 -8.76 -22.25
CA ASP A 280 -1.16 -8.53 -20.83
C ASP A 280 -2.02 -7.40 -20.25
N ASN A 281 -2.47 -7.57 -19.00
CA ASN A 281 -3.07 -6.47 -18.24
C ASN A 281 -1.97 -5.53 -17.74
N VAL A 282 -2.07 -4.25 -18.06
CA VAL A 282 -1.09 -3.23 -17.68
C VAL A 282 -1.83 -2.08 -17.00
N THR A 283 -1.38 -1.71 -15.81
CA THR A 283 -1.96 -0.62 -15.04
C THR A 283 -0.94 0.47 -14.73
N ILE A 284 -1.42 1.70 -14.61
CA ILE A 284 -0.64 2.87 -14.24
C ILE A 284 -0.97 3.25 -12.80
N SER A 285 0.06 3.42 -11.98
CA SER A 285 -0.06 3.83 -10.59
C SER A 285 0.80 5.05 -10.27
N ILE A 286 0.48 5.70 -9.15
CA ILE A 286 1.36 6.64 -8.46
C ILE A 286 1.40 6.24 -6.99
N THR A 287 2.43 5.48 -6.62
CA THR A 287 2.59 4.85 -5.31
C THR A 287 4.04 4.93 -4.83
N GLU A 288 4.27 4.60 -3.57
CA GLU A 288 5.62 4.53 -2.98
C GLU A 288 6.52 3.48 -3.65
N SER A 289 7.81 3.77 -3.69
CA SER A 289 8.85 2.93 -4.28
C SER A 289 10.20 3.19 -3.59
N ASP A 290 11.10 2.22 -3.65
CA ASP A 290 12.51 2.42 -3.28
C ASP A 290 13.29 3.27 -4.30
N ALA A 291 12.64 3.69 -5.40
CA ALA A 291 13.28 4.43 -6.47
C ALA A 291 13.35 5.94 -6.22
N SER A 292 12.53 6.53 -5.34
CA SER A 292 12.42 7.98 -5.22
C SER A 292 13.75 8.68 -4.88
N ALA A 293 14.37 8.28 -3.77
CA ALA A 293 15.67 8.81 -3.34
C ALA A 293 16.77 8.53 -4.38
N ARG A 294 16.75 7.33 -4.97
CA ARG A 294 17.73 6.92 -6.00
C ARG A 294 17.62 7.79 -7.26
N PHE A 295 16.41 8.04 -7.73
CA PHE A 295 16.16 8.89 -8.90
C PHE A 295 16.60 10.33 -8.64
N SER A 296 16.26 10.90 -7.48
CA SER A 296 16.73 12.22 -7.07
C SER A 296 18.27 12.32 -7.06
N SER A 297 18.96 11.33 -6.48
CA SER A 297 20.43 11.28 -6.46
C SER A 297 21.04 11.24 -7.85
N LEU A 298 20.60 10.30 -8.70
CA LEU A 298 21.13 10.12 -10.07
C LEU A 298 20.85 11.34 -10.97
N ASP A 299 19.72 12.00 -10.76
CA ASP A 299 19.41 13.24 -11.45
C ASP A 299 20.32 14.38 -10.95
N GLY A 300 20.58 14.43 -9.64
CA GLY A 300 21.46 15.42 -9.02
C GLY A 300 22.91 15.29 -9.46
N GLU A 301 23.37 14.07 -9.72
CA GLU A 301 24.68 13.78 -10.30
C GLU A 301 24.79 14.26 -11.76
N LYS A 302 23.73 14.07 -12.57
CA LYS A 302 23.77 14.42 -14.01
C LYS A 302 23.44 15.88 -14.31
N TYR A 303 22.51 16.50 -13.57
CA TYR A 303 22.06 17.88 -13.81
C TYR A 303 22.53 18.88 -12.75
N GLY A 304 23.14 18.40 -11.66
CA GLY A 304 23.52 19.22 -10.51
C GLY A 304 22.42 19.29 -9.45
N LYS A 305 22.81 19.18 -8.18
CA LYS A 305 21.85 19.19 -7.04
C LYS A 305 20.98 20.45 -6.98
N MET A 306 21.53 21.60 -7.38
CA MET A 306 20.83 22.89 -7.39
C MET A 306 19.71 22.96 -8.44
N SER A 307 19.73 22.09 -9.45
CA SER A 307 18.65 22.00 -10.44
C SER A 307 17.44 21.19 -9.96
N ILE A 308 17.57 20.49 -8.83
CA ILE A 308 16.53 19.61 -8.26
C ILE A 308 15.96 20.19 -6.97
N HIS A 309 16.81 20.71 -6.09
CA HIS A 309 16.41 21.28 -4.79
C HIS A 309 15.22 22.26 -4.86
N PRO A 310 15.09 23.14 -5.87
CA PRO A 310 13.95 24.05 -5.96
C PRO A 310 12.60 23.36 -6.18
N HIS A 311 12.61 22.09 -6.57
CA HIS A 311 11.42 21.36 -6.99
C HIS A 311 11.01 20.25 -6.02
N VAL A 312 11.88 19.89 -5.06
CA VAL A 312 11.64 18.74 -4.16
C VAL A 312 11.46 19.24 -2.73
N GLU A 313 10.43 18.73 -2.06
CA GLU A 313 10.28 18.89 -0.60
C GLU A 313 11.16 17.85 0.12
N GLY A 314 12.41 18.24 0.43
CA GLY A 314 13.40 17.36 1.05
C GLY A 314 14.40 16.80 0.04
N GLU A 315 14.76 15.51 0.19
CA GLU A 315 15.83 14.89 -0.62
C GLU A 315 15.32 13.93 -1.71
N SER A 316 14.03 13.63 -1.73
CA SER A 316 13.43 12.56 -2.53
C SER A 316 12.19 13.05 -3.27
N TYR A 317 12.01 12.62 -4.52
CA TYR A 317 10.84 12.98 -5.33
C TYR A 317 9.52 12.50 -4.72
N SER A 318 8.44 13.18 -5.06
CA SER A 318 7.08 12.85 -4.58
C SER A 318 6.62 11.45 -4.99
N GLU A 319 5.92 10.81 -4.05
CA GLU A 319 5.35 9.46 -4.16
C GLU A 319 3.86 9.47 -3.80
N GLY A 320 3.02 9.88 -4.74
CA GLY A 320 1.58 10.02 -4.52
C GLY A 320 1.21 11.41 -3.98
N VAL A 321 0.20 11.47 -3.13
CA VAL A 321 -0.27 12.74 -2.53
C VAL A 321 -0.19 12.66 -1.01
N THR A 322 0.33 13.71 -0.38
CA THR A 322 0.38 13.84 1.08
C THR A 322 -0.55 14.94 1.56
N ILE A 323 -1.37 14.61 2.56
CA ILE A 323 -2.30 15.53 3.25
C ILE A 323 -1.96 15.51 4.73
N ASP A 324 -1.77 16.69 5.32
CA ASP A 324 -1.53 16.82 6.76
C ASP A 324 -2.83 16.66 7.54
N ALA A 325 -2.83 15.76 8.53
CA ALA A 325 -3.99 15.48 9.36
C ALA A 325 -4.47 16.70 10.15
N SER A 326 -3.59 17.65 10.44
CA SER A 326 -3.95 18.92 11.11
C SER A 326 -4.81 19.84 10.26
N GLU A 327 -4.71 19.74 8.92
CA GLU A 327 -5.39 20.62 7.99
C GLU A 327 -6.72 20.04 7.48
N ILE A 328 -6.91 18.72 7.63
CA ILE A 328 -7.97 18.00 6.94
C ILE A 328 -9.38 18.39 7.40
N ASP A 329 -9.54 18.83 8.65
CA ASP A 329 -10.84 19.22 9.20
C ASP A 329 -11.47 20.39 8.43
N GLY A 330 -10.63 21.37 8.07
CA GLY A 330 -11.01 22.53 7.26
C GLY A 330 -11.13 22.24 5.76
N MET A 331 -10.82 21.02 5.31
CA MET A 331 -10.92 20.65 3.90
C MET A 331 -12.34 20.26 3.48
N THR A 332 -12.62 20.48 2.21
CA THR A 332 -13.85 20.10 1.53
C THR A 332 -13.51 19.31 0.26
N PRO A 333 -14.49 18.68 -0.41
CA PRO A 333 -14.24 18.03 -1.70
C PRO A 333 -13.70 18.96 -2.80
N LYS A 334 -13.82 20.30 -2.62
CA LYS A 334 -13.33 21.33 -3.53
C LYS A 334 -11.93 21.85 -3.17
N SER A 335 -11.41 21.51 -1.99
CA SER A 335 -10.04 21.86 -1.61
C SER A 335 -9.07 21.25 -2.62
N GLU A 336 -8.10 22.04 -3.07
CA GLU A 336 -7.25 21.70 -4.21
C GLU A 336 -6.60 20.31 -4.10
N LYS A 337 -5.93 20.01 -2.98
CA LYS A 337 -5.29 18.69 -2.73
C LYS A 337 -6.29 17.53 -2.79
N VAL A 338 -7.53 17.72 -2.30
CA VAL A 338 -8.58 16.69 -2.29
C VAL A 338 -9.15 16.49 -3.69
N ALA A 339 -9.43 17.58 -4.40
CA ALA A 339 -9.95 17.54 -5.77
C ALA A 339 -8.93 16.89 -6.72
N GLU A 340 -7.65 17.27 -6.62
CA GLU A 340 -6.54 16.68 -7.37
C GLU A 340 -6.43 15.17 -7.08
N SER A 341 -6.39 14.77 -5.79
CA SER A 341 -6.30 13.36 -5.39
C SER A 341 -7.43 12.52 -5.96
N ASN A 342 -8.67 13.01 -5.84
CA ASN A 342 -9.86 12.32 -6.34
C ASN A 342 -9.90 12.27 -7.87
N HIS A 343 -9.39 13.30 -8.55
CA HIS A 343 -9.26 13.30 -10.00
C HIS A 343 -8.23 12.26 -10.45
N LEU A 344 -7.03 12.27 -9.88
CA LEU A 344 -5.97 11.31 -10.18
C LEU A 344 -6.39 9.87 -9.89
N SER A 345 -7.03 9.62 -8.76
CA SER A 345 -7.52 8.29 -8.39
C SER A 345 -8.54 7.73 -9.39
N LYS A 346 -9.25 8.57 -10.15
CA LYS A 346 -10.19 8.14 -11.20
C LYS A 346 -9.48 7.90 -12.53
N MET A 347 -8.41 8.63 -12.82
CA MET A 347 -7.64 8.48 -14.05
C MET A 347 -6.72 7.26 -14.01
N LEU A 348 -6.16 6.96 -12.84
CA LEU A 348 -5.24 5.84 -12.63
C LEU A 348 -6.03 4.53 -12.49
N ASN A 349 -5.66 3.53 -13.29
CA ASN A 349 -6.25 2.19 -13.23
C ASN A 349 -5.42 1.19 -12.40
N GLY A 350 -4.27 1.61 -11.86
CA GLY A 350 -3.39 0.83 -10.99
C GLY A 350 -3.27 1.32 -9.56
N GLY A 351 -3.87 2.48 -9.25
CA GLY A 351 -3.99 3.01 -7.90
C GLY A 351 -3.17 4.27 -7.62
N LEU A 352 -3.60 5.01 -6.61
CA LEU A 352 -2.96 6.22 -6.10
C LEU A 352 -2.74 6.05 -4.60
N LEU A 353 -1.51 6.25 -4.14
CA LEU A 353 -1.24 6.37 -2.72
C LEU A 353 -1.53 7.79 -2.25
N VAL A 354 -2.51 7.92 -1.36
CA VAL A 354 -2.72 9.15 -0.58
C VAL A 354 -2.27 8.89 0.85
N GLN A 355 -1.31 9.68 1.35
CA GLN A 355 -0.80 9.60 2.70
C GLN A 355 -1.45 10.66 3.58
N LEU A 356 -2.00 10.24 4.72
CA LEU A 356 -2.49 11.14 5.76
C LEU A 356 -1.40 11.27 6.83
N LYS A 357 -0.61 12.34 6.77
CA LYS A 357 0.51 12.56 7.68
C LYS A 357 -0.01 13.02 9.04
N ILE A 358 0.17 12.18 10.05
CA ILE A 358 -0.25 12.46 11.42
C ILE A 358 0.90 13.12 12.17
N PRO A 359 0.72 14.32 12.74
CA PRO A 359 1.72 14.94 13.59
C PRO A 359 2.08 14.06 14.80
N ASP A 360 3.35 14.10 15.19
CA ASP A 360 3.85 13.28 16.31
C ASP A 360 3.07 13.57 17.61
N ALA A 361 2.74 14.85 17.86
CA ALA A 361 2.00 15.32 19.03
C ALA A 361 0.47 15.08 18.99
N MET A 362 -0.09 14.61 17.86
CA MET A 362 -1.53 14.37 17.75
C MET A 362 -1.91 13.09 18.51
N ASP A 363 -2.89 13.22 19.42
CA ASP A 363 -3.43 12.13 20.24
C ASP A 363 -4.45 11.27 19.49
N SER A 364 -4.87 10.14 20.08
CA SER A 364 -5.91 9.26 19.49
C SER A 364 -7.19 10.01 19.10
N SER A 365 -7.63 11.01 19.87
CA SER A 365 -8.84 11.79 19.59
C SER A 365 -8.71 12.63 18.31
N GLY A 366 -7.55 13.29 18.13
CA GLY A 366 -7.22 14.00 16.90
C GLY A 366 -7.11 13.06 15.70
N ILE A 367 -6.45 11.92 15.87
CA ILE A 367 -6.31 10.89 14.82
C ILE A 367 -7.69 10.39 14.40
N LYS A 368 -8.58 10.10 15.35
CA LYS A 368 -9.96 9.68 15.10
C LYS A 368 -10.68 10.66 14.17
N LYS A 369 -10.71 11.95 14.53
CA LYS A 369 -11.37 12.97 13.71
C LYS A 369 -10.76 13.05 12.31
N ALA A 370 -9.44 12.97 12.21
CA ALA A 370 -8.72 13.04 10.93
C ALA A 370 -9.06 11.86 10.01
N ILE A 371 -9.12 10.62 10.52
CA ILE A 371 -9.43 9.45 9.68
C ILE A 371 -10.91 9.40 9.27
N GLU A 372 -11.83 9.87 10.11
CA GLU A 372 -13.26 9.99 9.76
C GLU A 372 -13.42 11.01 8.63
N LYS A 373 -12.83 12.20 8.78
CA LYS A 373 -12.85 13.26 7.78
C LYS A 373 -12.18 12.83 6.46
N ALA A 374 -11.04 12.12 6.54
CA ALA A 374 -10.39 11.55 5.37
C ALA A 374 -11.27 10.55 4.63
N GLY A 375 -12.00 9.70 5.36
CA GLY A 375 -12.96 8.74 4.80
C GLY A 375 -14.10 9.39 4.02
N ASP A 376 -14.56 10.56 4.47
CA ASP A 376 -15.59 11.33 3.78
C ASP A 376 -15.08 11.96 2.47
N LEU A 377 -13.82 12.39 2.47
CA LEU A 377 -13.22 13.15 1.37
C LEU A 377 -12.52 12.30 0.31
N LEU A 378 -12.00 11.13 0.69
CA LEU A 378 -11.08 10.33 -0.13
C LEU A 378 -11.64 8.93 -0.39
N GLY A 379 -11.24 8.33 -1.51
CA GLY A 379 -11.54 6.94 -1.84
C GLY A 379 -10.57 5.94 -1.21
N SER A 380 -9.33 6.34 -0.94
CA SER A 380 -8.35 5.53 -0.22
C SER A 380 -7.27 6.42 0.39
N PHE A 381 -6.74 6.06 1.54
CA PHE A 381 -5.64 6.78 2.19
C PHE A 381 -4.94 5.91 3.23
N ARG A 382 -3.67 6.23 3.49
CA ARG A 382 -2.84 5.56 4.49
C ARG A 382 -2.35 6.56 5.55
N PRO A 383 -2.77 6.44 6.81
CA PRO A 383 -2.19 7.22 7.88
C PRO A 383 -0.72 6.89 8.10
N ILE A 384 0.11 7.92 8.30
CA ILE A 384 1.53 7.80 8.61
C ILE A 384 1.80 8.57 9.90
N LYS A 385 2.23 7.86 10.95
CA LYS A 385 2.63 8.44 12.24
C LYS A 385 4.00 7.88 12.64
N LYS A 386 4.89 8.72 13.15
CA LYS A 386 6.11 8.26 13.81
C LYS A 386 5.78 7.87 15.24
N VAL A 387 6.24 6.70 15.66
CA VAL A 387 5.95 6.17 17.00
C VAL A 387 7.28 5.76 17.63
N PRO A 388 7.68 6.39 18.74
CA PRO A 388 8.93 6.07 19.39
C PRO A 388 8.88 4.68 20.02
N ILE A 389 9.96 3.93 19.87
CA ILE A 389 10.09 2.55 20.35
C ILE A 389 11.38 2.42 21.16
N CYS A 390 11.28 1.89 22.38
CA CYS A 390 12.49 1.52 23.11
C CYS A 390 13.15 0.31 22.43
N SER A 391 14.39 0.45 21.93
CA SER A 391 15.10 -0.66 21.27
C SER A 391 15.42 -1.82 22.23
N ASN A 392 15.55 -1.54 23.52
CA ASN A 392 15.90 -2.55 24.53
C ASN A 392 14.72 -3.46 24.92
N CYS A 393 13.60 -2.88 25.39
CA CYS A 393 12.45 -3.67 25.85
C CYS A 393 11.23 -3.66 24.90
N GLY A 394 11.29 -2.92 23.80
CA GLY A 394 10.21 -2.87 22.81
C GLY A 394 8.99 -2.05 23.22
N LEU A 395 9.05 -1.28 24.32
CA LEU A 395 7.93 -0.43 24.74
C LEU A 395 7.56 0.58 23.65
N LYS A 396 6.24 0.73 23.43
CA LYS A 396 5.63 1.68 22.49
C LYS A 396 4.53 2.44 23.18
N GLU A 397 4.82 3.67 23.56
CA GLU A 397 3.85 4.57 24.19
C GLU A 397 4.06 5.97 23.62
N GLU A 398 2.99 6.77 23.57
CA GLU A 398 2.98 8.10 22.94
C GLU A 398 4.04 9.07 23.52
N LYS A 399 4.56 8.80 24.72
CA LYS A 399 5.44 9.71 25.47
C LYS A 399 6.80 9.11 25.80
N ILE A 400 7.35 8.29 24.91
CA ILE A 400 8.77 7.91 25.01
C ILE A 400 9.60 9.04 24.38
N ALA A 401 10.19 9.88 25.24
CA ALA A 401 11.07 10.96 24.82
C ALA A 401 12.55 10.51 24.89
N GLU A 402 13.24 10.82 25.98
CA GLU A 402 14.69 10.61 26.07
C GLU A 402 15.10 9.24 26.64
N LYS A 403 14.27 8.66 27.52
CA LYS A 403 14.54 7.37 28.17
C LYS A 403 13.27 6.54 28.29
N CYS A 404 13.43 5.23 28.16
CA CYS A 404 12.33 4.30 28.39
C CYS A 404 11.88 4.37 29.86
N PRO A 405 10.58 4.60 30.15
CA PRO A 405 10.10 4.66 31.53
C PRO A 405 10.22 3.31 32.26
N VAL A 406 10.17 2.19 31.51
CA VAL A 406 10.21 0.83 32.04
C VAL A 406 11.65 0.35 32.29
N CYS A 407 12.51 0.34 31.25
CA CYS A 407 13.86 -0.23 31.38
C CYS A 407 14.98 0.81 31.52
N LYS A 408 14.65 2.11 31.56
CA LYS A 408 15.58 3.26 31.66
C LYS A 408 16.61 3.38 30.54
N SER A 409 16.51 2.56 29.49
CA SER A 409 17.35 2.64 28.30
C SER A 409 17.22 4.02 27.63
N PRO A 410 18.33 4.66 27.23
CA PRO A 410 18.32 5.88 26.42
C PRO A 410 18.13 5.61 24.92
N TYR A 411 18.12 4.34 24.50
CA TYR A 411 18.06 3.96 23.09
C TYR A 411 16.60 3.91 22.61
N ILE A 412 16.14 5.01 22.03
CA ILE A 412 14.80 5.16 21.45
C ILE A 412 14.92 5.25 19.92
N LEU A 413 14.23 4.35 19.21
CA LEU A 413 14.05 4.39 17.76
C LEU A 413 12.84 5.28 17.46
N ALA A 414 12.93 6.16 16.46
CA ALA A 414 11.85 7.07 16.05
C ALA A 414 11.58 7.00 14.55
#